data_AF-A0A452ZR19-F1
#
_entry.id   AF-A0A452ZR19-F1
#
_cell.length_a   1.000
_cell.length_b   1.000
_cell.length_c   1.000
_cell.angle_alpha   90.00
_cell.angle_beta   90.00
_cell.angle_gamma   90.00
#
_symmetry.space_group_name_H-M   'P 1'
#
loop_
_entity.id
_entity.type
_entity.pdbx_description
1 polymer ?
#
loop_
_entity_poly.entity_id
_entity_poly.type
_entity_poly.pdbx_seq_one_letter_code
_entity_poly.pdbx_strand_id
1 'polypeptide(L)'
;MSVVRGAAMEGAWPHPAPMEPTTAADGPQVSEVNSFRRQVDDLLSKTDVLEKRVNEVVGFYNSKKHSSGGRKAGGRYAANGARDSHGNGMPDLMRQFAGIIRQITSHEWAQPFLQPVDVVGLQLDDYHQIITKPMDFSTIRNKMEGKESTTYNSVREIYSDVRLVFTNAMKYNVEGHPVNIMAKFLLERFEEKWLHLLPKVENEEREREEPNDAPTISISPEAAIAKLAEDTAE
;
A
#
# COMPACT_ATOMS: atom_id res chain seq x y z
N MET A 1 -1.97 -99.74 -65.29
CA MET A 1 -0.75 -99.47 -64.50
C MET A 1 -1.05 -98.34 -63.54
N SER A 2 -0.73 -98.55 -62.26
CA SER A 2 -0.70 -97.63 -61.09
C SER A 2 -2.00 -96.88 -60.70
N VAL A 3 -2.63 -97.08 -59.52
CA VAL A 3 -2.14 -97.02 -58.11
C VAL A 3 -1.84 -95.54 -57.73
N VAL A 4 -2.76 -94.79 -57.10
CA VAL A 4 -3.02 -94.63 -55.63
C VAL A 4 -2.26 -93.43 -55.00
N ARG A 5 -2.96 -92.72 -54.08
CA ARG A 5 -2.50 -91.79 -53.00
C ARG A 5 -1.82 -90.49 -53.47
N GLY A 6 -2.00 -89.32 -52.86
CA GLY A 6 -2.41 -88.96 -51.50
C GLY A 6 -1.24 -88.26 -50.79
N ALA A 7 -1.39 -86.99 -50.43
CA ALA A 7 -0.89 -86.34 -49.18
C ALA A 7 -0.70 -84.81 -49.30
N ALA A 8 -1.28 -84.12 -48.30
CA ALA A 8 -0.81 -82.93 -47.57
C ALA A 8 -0.48 -81.62 -48.31
N MET A 9 -1.06 -80.51 -47.82
CA MET A 9 -0.30 -79.39 -47.23
C MET A 9 -1.21 -78.39 -46.51
N GLU A 10 -1.06 -78.36 -45.19
CA GLU A 10 -0.91 -77.19 -44.31
C GLU A 10 -1.92 -76.02 -44.40
N GLY A 11 -2.70 -75.89 -43.32
CA GLY A 11 -3.56 -74.76 -43.05
C GLY A 11 -2.78 -73.47 -42.85
N ALA A 12 -3.19 -72.45 -43.61
CA ALA A 12 -2.72 -71.09 -43.50
C ALA A 12 -3.09 -70.48 -42.15
N TRP A 13 -2.08 -70.11 -41.36
CA TRP A 13 -2.25 -69.17 -40.25
C TRP A 13 -2.33 -67.74 -40.81
N PRO A 14 -3.32 -66.92 -40.42
CA PRO A 14 -3.40 -65.54 -40.90
C PRO A 14 -2.21 -64.73 -40.35
N HIS A 15 -1.47 -64.09 -41.25
CA HIS A 15 -0.46 -63.09 -40.89
C HIS A 15 -1.12 -61.92 -40.13
N PRO A 16 -0.56 -61.44 -39.01
CA PRO A 16 -1.01 -60.20 -38.41
C PRO A 16 -0.73 -59.03 -39.36
N ALA A 17 -1.75 -58.22 -39.62
CA ALA A 17 -1.61 -56.95 -40.34
C ALA A 17 -0.57 -56.05 -39.63
N PRO A 18 0.19 -55.22 -40.36
CA PRO A 18 1.08 -54.26 -39.73
C PRO A 18 0.27 -53.32 -38.84
N MET A 19 0.60 -53.29 -37.54
CA MET A 19 0.06 -52.30 -36.62
C MET A 19 0.48 -50.92 -37.12
N GLU A 20 -0.49 -50.06 -37.40
CA GLU A 20 -0.20 -48.63 -37.60
C GLU A 20 0.42 -48.06 -36.30
N PRO A 21 1.42 -47.17 -36.41
CA PRO A 21 1.98 -46.53 -35.24
C PRO A 21 0.89 -45.70 -34.55
N THR A 22 0.47 -46.15 -33.37
CA THR A 22 -0.30 -45.35 -32.42
C THR A 22 0.56 -44.16 -32.03
N THR A 23 0.20 -42.97 -32.50
CA THR A 23 0.78 -41.70 -32.04
C THR A 23 0.08 -41.34 -30.74
N ALA A 24 0.52 -41.95 -29.65
CA ALA A 24 0.16 -41.52 -28.30
C ALA A 24 1.18 -40.49 -27.80
N ALA A 25 0.64 -39.39 -27.28
CA ALA A 25 1.27 -38.31 -26.52
C ALA A 25 2.07 -37.26 -27.32
N ASP A 26 1.34 -36.27 -27.84
CA ASP A 26 1.87 -34.91 -28.00
C ASP A 26 2.24 -34.41 -26.60
N GLY A 27 3.54 -34.38 -26.30
CA GLY A 27 4.05 -33.61 -25.16
C GLY A 27 3.75 -32.12 -25.34
N PRO A 28 3.83 -31.30 -24.28
CA PRO A 28 3.52 -29.88 -24.38
C PRO A 28 4.33 -29.26 -25.52
N GLN A 29 3.62 -28.61 -26.45
CA GLN A 29 4.22 -27.97 -27.62
C GLN A 29 5.34 -27.05 -27.15
N VAL A 30 6.51 -27.11 -27.78
CA VAL A 30 7.72 -26.36 -27.36
C VAL A 30 7.44 -24.86 -27.20
N SER A 31 6.45 -24.33 -27.95
CA SER A 31 5.94 -22.97 -27.82
C SER A 31 5.26 -22.66 -26.47
N GLU A 32 4.50 -23.59 -25.91
CA GLU A 32 3.84 -23.47 -24.61
C GLU A 32 4.86 -23.50 -23.48
N VAL A 33 5.82 -24.43 -23.53
CA VAL A 33 6.93 -24.52 -22.56
C VAL A 33 7.76 -23.23 -22.57
N ASN A 34 8.05 -22.69 -23.75
CA ASN A 34 8.77 -21.43 -23.89
C ASN A 34 7.96 -20.23 -23.39
N SER A 35 6.64 -20.23 -23.57
CA SER A 35 5.76 -19.19 -23.03
C SER A 35 5.74 -19.21 -21.51
N PHE A 36 5.58 -20.41 -20.94
CA PHE A 36 5.63 -20.62 -19.50
C PHE A 36 6.99 -20.19 -18.91
N ARG A 37 8.10 -20.55 -19.57
CA ARG A 37 9.43 -20.12 -19.14
C ARG A 37 9.57 -18.60 -19.08
N ARG A 38 9.09 -17.88 -20.11
CA ARG A 38 9.09 -16.41 -20.12
C ARG A 38 8.23 -15.81 -19.01
N GLN A 39 7.09 -16.42 -18.70
CA GLN A 39 6.23 -15.97 -17.60
C GLN A 39 6.91 -16.17 -16.24
N VAL A 40 7.59 -17.30 -16.05
CA VAL A 40 8.39 -17.55 -14.84
C VAL A 40 9.53 -16.54 -14.71
N ASP A 41 10.25 -16.26 -15.80
CA ASP A 41 11.34 -15.27 -15.82
C ASP A 41 10.82 -13.85 -15.47
N ASP A 42 9.67 -13.45 -16.02
CA ASP A 42 9.01 -12.18 -15.69
C ASP A 42 8.59 -12.12 -14.21
N LEU A 43 8.03 -13.20 -13.68
CA LEU A 43 7.60 -13.27 -12.29
C LEU A 43 8.78 -13.25 -11.31
N LEU A 44 9.90 -13.89 -11.65
CA LEU A 44 11.14 -13.81 -10.90
C LEU A 44 11.67 -12.37 -10.88
N SER A 45 11.70 -11.69 -12.04
CA SER A 45 12.15 -10.30 -12.10
C SER A 45 11.28 -9.36 -11.25
N LYS A 46 9.96 -9.57 -11.22
CA LYS A 46 9.03 -8.81 -10.39
C LYS A 46 9.26 -9.08 -8.90
N THR A 47 9.60 -10.31 -8.55
CA THR A 47 9.93 -10.69 -7.17
C THR A 47 11.21 -9.99 -6.71
N ASP A 48 12.25 -9.95 -7.54
CA ASP A 48 13.51 -9.25 -7.23
C ASP A 48 13.29 -7.75 -7.01
N VAL A 49 12.46 -7.11 -7.86
CA VAL A 49 12.09 -5.70 -7.70
C VAL A 49 11.34 -5.46 -6.40
N LEU A 50 10.38 -6.33 -6.08
CA LEU A 50 9.62 -6.23 -4.82
C LEU A 50 10.53 -6.42 -3.60
N GLU A 51 11.43 -7.41 -3.65
CA GLU A 51 12.40 -7.66 -2.58
C GLU A 51 13.31 -6.45 -2.35
N LYS A 52 13.81 -5.84 -3.43
CA LYS A 52 14.61 -4.61 -3.33
C LYS A 52 13.83 -3.48 -2.66
N ARG A 53 12.56 -3.27 -3.05
CA ARG A 53 11.71 -2.23 -2.46
C ARG A 53 11.42 -2.51 -0.98
N VAL A 54 11.18 -3.76 -0.61
CA VAL A 54 11.01 -4.15 0.79
C VAL A 54 12.30 -3.88 1.59
N ASN A 55 13.46 -4.20 1.04
CA ASN A 55 14.75 -3.95 1.68
C ASN A 55 15.06 -2.46 1.86
N GLU A 56 14.68 -1.62 0.89
CA GLU A 56 14.77 -0.16 1.03
C GLU A 56 13.90 0.36 2.19
N VAL A 57 12.66 -0.13 2.29
CA VAL A 57 11.75 0.20 3.40
C VAL A 57 12.33 -0.28 4.73
N VAL A 58 12.79 -1.52 4.82
CA VAL A 58 13.40 -2.07 6.05
C VAL A 58 14.66 -1.30 6.45
N GLY A 59 15.51 -0.93 5.49
CA GLY A 59 16.70 -0.11 5.73
C GLY A 59 16.39 1.27 6.28
N PHE A 60 15.30 1.89 5.82
CA PHE A 60 14.79 3.14 6.37
C PHE A 60 14.37 2.99 7.84
N TYR A 61 13.63 1.93 8.19
CA TYR A 61 13.21 1.68 9.58
C TYR A 61 14.40 1.38 10.52
N ASN A 62 15.39 0.61 10.06
CA ASN A 62 16.54 0.23 10.88
C ASN A 62 17.53 1.38 11.10
N SER A 63 17.70 2.28 10.12
CA SER A 63 18.62 3.43 10.24
C SER A 63 18.22 4.42 11.33
N LYS A 64 16.94 4.44 11.74
CA LYS A 64 16.43 5.35 12.78
C LYS A 64 16.67 4.85 14.20
N LYS A 65 17.07 3.59 14.39
CA LYS A 65 17.23 2.96 15.72
C LYS A 65 18.60 3.18 16.38
N HIS A 66 19.56 3.82 15.69
CA HIS A 66 20.93 4.01 16.20
C HIS A 66 21.46 5.47 16.18
N SER A 67 20.63 6.47 15.85
CA SER A 67 21.06 7.89 15.80
C SER A 67 20.55 8.72 16.99
N SER A 68 20.73 8.22 18.22
CA SER A 68 20.59 9.02 19.44
C SER A 68 21.85 8.88 20.31
N GLY A 69 22.92 9.58 19.92
CA GLY A 69 24.18 9.66 20.66
C GLY A 69 24.75 11.08 20.60
N GLY A 70 24.69 11.80 21.72
CA GLY A 70 24.76 13.26 21.76
C GLY A 70 26.16 13.90 21.82
N ARG A 71 26.18 15.22 22.02
CA ARG A 71 27.33 15.98 22.53
C ARG A 71 26.87 17.12 23.44
N LYS A 72 27.29 17.06 24.71
CA LYS A 72 27.28 18.17 25.68
C LYS A 72 28.44 19.12 25.41
N ALA A 73 28.19 20.42 25.48
CA ALA A 73 29.18 21.44 25.85
C ALA A 73 28.43 22.57 26.57
N GLY A 74 28.88 22.93 27.78
CA GLY A 74 28.16 23.80 28.70
C GLY A 74 28.38 25.29 28.49
N GLY A 75 27.54 26.11 29.15
CA GLY A 75 27.80 27.53 29.32
C GLY A 75 26.61 28.40 29.69
N ARG A 76 26.46 28.63 31.02
CA ARG A 76 26.00 29.85 31.71
C ARG A 76 24.51 30.24 31.72
N TYR A 77 24.08 30.51 32.94
CA TYR A 77 22.82 31.05 33.41
C TYR A 77 22.42 32.37 32.73
N ALA A 78 21.20 32.44 32.21
CA ALA A 78 20.42 33.67 32.12
C ALA A 78 18.93 33.33 31.97
N ALA A 79 18.11 34.08 32.71
CA ALA A 79 16.68 33.95 32.83
C ALA A 79 15.94 34.08 31.50
N ASN A 80 14.97 33.19 31.28
CA ASN A 80 13.57 33.48 30.99
C ASN A 80 12.93 32.20 30.46
N GLY A 81 11.82 31.78 31.10
CA GLY A 81 11.09 30.57 30.76
C GLY A 81 10.71 30.54 29.28
N ALA A 82 11.43 29.73 28.52
CA ALA A 82 11.16 29.41 27.14
C ALA A 82 9.87 28.58 27.08
N ARG A 83 8.76 29.26 26.76
CA ARG A 83 7.83 28.74 25.77
C ARG A 83 8.63 28.45 24.52
N ASP A 84 8.88 27.18 24.24
CA ASP A 84 9.08 26.63 22.89
C ASP A 84 9.07 25.09 22.98
N SER A 85 7.87 24.56 23.20
CA SER A 85 7.50 23.19 22.81
C SER A 85 6.22 23.29 21.98
N HIS A 86 6.29 24.08 20.92
CA HIS A 86 5.36 24.01 19.79
C HIS A 86 5.84 22.84 18.93
N GLY A 87 5.10 21.78 18.61
CA GLY A 87 3.68 21.50 18.68
C GLY A 87 3.40 20.61 17.47
N ASN A 88 3.41 19.28 17.65
CA ASN A 88 3.31 18.34 16.52
C ASN A 88 1.98 17.59 16.47
N GLY A 89 0.93 18.18 17.06
CA GLY A 89 -0.41 17.61 17.12
C GLY A 89 -1.08 17.46 15.75
N MET A 90 -2.21 16.74 15.71
CA MET A 90 -3.01 16.53 14.48
C MET A 90 -3.18 17.77 13.56
N PRO A 91 -3.40 19.02 14.04
CA PRO A 91 -3.50 20.17 13.15
C PRO A 91 -2.23 20.43 12.31
N ASP A 92 -1.05 20.11 12.83
CA ASP A 92 0.21 20.22 12.10
C ASP A 92 0.34 19.11 11.05
N LEU A 93 -0.04 17.88 11.40
CA LEU A 93 -0.09 16.77 10.43
C LEU A 93 -1.07 17.05 9.29
N MET A 94 -2.23 17.63 9.59
CA MET A 94 -3.19 18.08 8.58
C MET A 94 -2.59 19.13 7.64
N ARG A 95 -1.80 20.08 8.16
CA ARG A 95 -1.05 21.06 7.35
C ARG A 95 0.03 20.42 6.49
N GLN A 96 0.83 19.50 7.05
CA GLN A 96 1.83 18.75 6.30
C GLN A 96 1.17 17.95 5.16
N PHE A 97 0.04 17.30 5.44
CA PHE A 97 -0.72 16.54 4.45
C PHE A 97 -1.30 17.45 3.34
N ALA A 98 -1.83 18.62 3.69
CA ALA A 98 -2.24 19.63 2.71
C ALA A 98 -1.08 20.04 1.79
N GLY A 99 0.14 20.10 2.33
CA GLY A 99 1.37 20.33 1.56
C GLY A 99 1.68 19.20 0.57
N ILE A 100 1.43 17.94 0.95
CA ILE A 100 1.56 16.78 0.03
C ILE A 100 0.55 16.91 -1.10
N ILE A 101 -0.73 17.16 -0.78
CA ILE A 101 -1.78 17.33 -1.80
C ILE A 101 -1.40 18.44 -2.78
N ARG A 102 -0.94 19.60 -2.28
CA ARG A 102 -0.48 20.70 -3.13
C ARG A 102 0.58 20.26 -4.14
N GLN A 103 1.59 19.52 -3.71
CA GLN A 103 2.65 19.01 -4.60
C GLN A 103 2.09 18.06 -5.67
N ILE A 104 1.14 17.20 -5.31
CA ILE A 104 0.49 16.29 -6.28
C ILE A 104 -0.36 17.09 -7.27
N THR A 105 -1.18 18.03 -6.79
CA THR A 105 -2.07 18.84 -7.63
C THR A 105 -1.34 19.86 -8.52
N SER A 106 -0.08 20.20 -8.21
CA SER A 106 0.75 21.06 -9.06
C SER A 106 1.38 20.33 -10.25
N HIS A 107 1.32 19.00 -10.29
CA HIS A 107 1.88 18.23 -11.38
C HIS A 107 1.04 18.44 -12.67
N GLU A 108 1.68 18.49 -13.84
CA GLU A 108 1.00 18.69 -15.13
C GLU A 108 -0.08 17.63 -15.42
N TRP A 109 0.15 16.39 -14.97
CA TRP A 109 -0.80 15.29 -15.12
C TRP A 109 -1.96 15.32 -14.11
N ALA A 110 -2.00 16.29 -13.19
CA ALA A 110 -3.06 16.36 -12.19
C ALA A 110 -4.40 16.83 -12.76
N GLN A 111 -4.39 17.50 -13.93
CA GLN A 111 -5.55 18.21 -14.48
C GLN A 111 -6.86 17.39 -14.48
N PRO A 112 -6.90 16.12 -14.92
CA PRO A 112 -8.14 15.32 -14.94
C PRO A 112 -8.77 15.06 -13.57
N PHE A 113 -8.00 15.27 -12.49
CA PHE A 113 -8.38 14.91 -11.12
C PHE A 113 -8.73 16.14 -10.26
N LEU A 114 -8.56 17.35 -10.81
CA LEU A 114 -8.71 18.60 -10.04
C LEU A 114 -10.16 18.98 -9.76
N GLN A 115 -11.10 18.53 -10.59
CA GLN A 115 -12.52 18.84 -10.53
C GLN A 115 -13.34 17.54 -10.63
N PRO A 116 -14.60 17.53 -10.21
CA PRO A 116 -15.49 16.40 -10.46
C PRO A 116 -15.53 16.05 -11.95
N VAL A 117 -15.63 14.75 -12.25
CA VAL A 117 -15.71 14.29 -13.65
C VAL A 117 -16.97 14.86 -14.30
N ASP A 118 -16.79 15.58 -15.41
CA ASP A 118 -17.89 16.10 -16.22
C ASP A 118 -18.48 14.99 -17.09
N VAL A 119 -19.31 14.14 -16.48
CA VAL A 119 -19.91 12.99 -17.15
C VAL A 119 -20.81 13.38 -18.33
N VAL A 120 -21.42 14.57 -18.29
CA VAL A 120 -22.29 15.06 -19.36
C VAL A 120 -21.45 15.59 -20.52
N GLY A 121 -20.47 16.46 -20.24
CA GLY A 121 -19.60 17.02 -21.27
C GLY A 121 -18.71 15.98 -21.94
N LEU A 122 -18.36 14.90 -21.22
CA LEU A 122 -17.56 13.79 -21.74
C LEU A 122 -18.39 12.61 -22.27
N GLN A 123 -19.73 12.69 -22.20
CA GLN A 123 -20.65 11.64 -22.68
C GLN A 123 -20.40 10.26 -22.03
N LEU A 124 -20.19 10.25 -20.71
CA LEU A 124 -19.87 9.06 -19.92
C LEU A 124 -21.12 8.51 -19.20
N ASP A 125 -22.07 7.97 -19.96
CA ASP A 125 -23.39 7.55 -19.47
C ASP A 125 -23.34 6.41 -18.43
N ASP A 126 -22.25 5.64 -18.42
CA ASP A 126 -22.02 4.51 -17.53
C ASP A 126 -21.18 4.87 -16.29
N TYR A 127 -20.68 6.10 -16.18
CA TYR A 127 -19.72 6.48 -15.15
C TYR A 127 -20.24 6.22 -13.74
N HIS A 128 -21.46 6.65 -13.43
CA HIS A 128 -22.06 6.46 -12.11
C HIS A 128 -22.56 5.03 -11.86
N GLN A 129 -22.63 4.19 -12.90
CA GLN A 129 -22.90 2.75 -12.75
C GLN A 129 -21.63 2.01 -12.31
N ILE A 130 -20.48 2.44 -12.81
CA ILE A 130 -19.17 1.84 -12.52
C ILE A 130 -18.55 2.45 -11.25
N ILE A 131 -18.61 3.77 -11.10
CA ILE A 131 -18.01 4.55 -10.01
C ILE A 131 -19.09 4.97 -9.03
N THR A 132 -19.14 4.26 -7.90
CA THR A 132 -20.17 4.42 -6.87
C THR A 132 -19.92 5.59 -5.93
N LYS A 133 -18.65 5.97 -5.72
CA LYS A 133 -18.26 7.12 -4.89
C LYS A 133 -17.29 8.00 -5.67
N PRO A 134 -17.78 8.94 -6.51
CA PRO A 134 -16.94 9.92 -7.18
C PRO A 134 -16.13 10.74 -6.18
N MET A 135 -14.92 11.14 -6.57
CA MET A 135 -14.03 11.95 -5.75
C MET A 135 -13.04 12.71 -6.63
N ASP A 136 -12.66 13.92 -6.20
CA ASP A 136 -11.71 14.80 -6.87
C ASP A 136 -11.01 15.73 -5.87
N PHE A 137 -9.92 16.38 -6.28
CA PHE A 137 -9.14 17.22 -5.38
C PHE A 137 -9.84 18.50 -4.93
N SER A 138 -10.82 19.02 -5.66
CA SER A 138 -11.60 20.17 -5.20
C SER A 138 -12.57 19.79 -4.10
N THR A 139 -13.21 18.62 -4.20
CA THR A 139 -14.04 18.05 -3.14
C THR A 139 -13.23 17.81 -1.88
N ILE A 140 -12.05 17.18 -2.00
CA ILE A 140 -11.14 16.95 -0.85
C ILE A 140 -10.76 18.27 -0.20
N ARG A 141 -10.36 19.27 -0.99
CA ARG A 141 -10.02 20.61 -0.46
C ARG A 141 -11.21 21.24 0.28
N ASN A 142 -12.41 21.20 -0.30
CA ASN A 142 -13.60 21.79 0.31
C ASN A 142 -13.94 21.11 1.65
N LYS A 143 -13.81 19.78 1.73
CA LYS A 143 -13.97 19.01 2.98
C LYS A 143 -12.92 19.36 4.03
N MET A 144 -11.66 19.57 3.63
CA MET A 144 -10.59 20.02 4.53
C MET A 144 -10.83 21.44 5.07
N GLU A 145 -11.41 22.32 4.25
CA GLU A 145 -11.71 23.72 4.60
C GLU A 145 -13.04 23.89 5.35
N GLY A 146 -13.77 22.80 5.63
CA GLY A 146 -15.07 22.87 6.30
C GLY A 146 -16.17 23.53 5.48
N LYS A 147 -16.01 23.57 4.15
CA LYS A 147 -17.03 24.12 3.23
C LYS A 147 -18.13 23.12 2.88
N GLU A 148 -17.88 21.84 3.14
CA GLU A 148 -18.85 20.75 2.97
C GLU A 148 -19.53 20.42 4.31
N SER A 149 -20.68 19.73 4.24
CA SER A 149 -21.36 19.22 5.45
C SER A 149 -20.56 18.17 6.21
N THR A 150 -19.55 17.57 5.56
CA THR A 150 -18.67 16.57 6.14
C THR A 150 -17.24 17.09 6.20
N THR A 151 -16.66 17.11 7.39
CA THR A 151 -15.27 17.50 7.65
C THR A 151 -14.43 16.27 7.95
N TYR A 152 -13.14 16.34 7.65
CA TYR A 152 -12.21 15.27 8.01
C TYR A 152 -11.83 15.33 9.49
N ASN A 153 -11.90 14.19 10.17
CA ASN A 153 -11.49 14.06 11.58
C ASN A 153 -10.07 13.55 11.72
N SER A 154 -9.51 12.96 10.66
CA SER A 154 -8.15 12.45 10.64
C SER A 154 -7.48 12.59 9.29
N VAL A 155 -6.15 12.60 9.31
CA VAL A 155 -5.34 12.56 8.08
C VAL A 155 -5.59 11.27 7.28
N ARG A 156 -5.92 10.16 7.94
CA ARG A 156 -6.23 8.88 7.28
C ARG A 156 -7.49 8.95 6.42
N GLU A 157 -8.50 9.72 6.83
CA GLU A 157 -9.69 9.93 6.00
C GLU A 157 -9.35 10.71 4.72
N ILE A 158 -8.49 11.72 4.81
CA ILE A 158 -8.02 12.46 3.64
C ILE A 158 -7.23 11.53 2.72
N TYR A 159 -6.32 10.73 3.28
CA TYR A 159 -5.56 9.71 2.55
C TYR A 159 -6.46 8.75 1.79
N SER A 160 -7.53 8.26 2.42
CA SER A 160 -8.50 7.38 1.79
C SER A 160 -9.17 8.04 0.58
N ASP A 161 -9.63 9.29 0.71
CA ASP A 161 -10.28 10.00 -0.39
C ASP A 161 -9.28 10.35 -1.51
N VAL A 162 -8.02 10.71 -1.21
CA VAL A 162 -7.00 10.92 -2.25
C VAL A 162 -6.74 9.64 -3.05
N ARG A 163 -6.62 8.49 -2.37
CA ARG A 163 -6.49 7.20 -3.07
C ARG A 163 -7.71 6.91 -3.92
N LEU A 164 -8.89 7.23 -3.43
CA LEU A 164 -10.15 7.02 -4.15
C LEU A 164 -10.20 7.77 -5.49
N VAL A 165 -9.65 9.00 -5.56
CA VAL A 165 -9.53 9.74 -6.82
C VAL A 165 -8.83 8.89 -7.89
N PHE A 166 -7.66 8.34 -7.53
CA PHE A 166 -6.84 7.59 -8.48
C PHE A 166 -7.38 6.18 -8.74
N THR A 167 -7.90 5.49 -7.73
CA THR A 167 -8.47 4.14 -7.93
C THR A 167 -9.77 4.17 -8.73
N ASN A 168 -10.59 5.21 -8.58
CA ASN A 168 -11.74 5.42 -9.46
C ASN A 168 -11.31 5.63 -10.91
N ALA A 169 -10.28 6.47 -11.13
CA ALA A 169 -9.74 6.70 -12.46
C ALA A 169 -9.21 5.40 -13.09
N MET A 170 -8.45 4.60 -12.34
CA MET A 170 -7.94 3.31 -12.83
C MET A 170 -9.04 2.26 -13.03
N LYS A 171 -10.13 2.33 -12.25
CA LYS A 171 -11.27 1.42 -12.38
C LYS A 171 -12.09 1.72 -13.63
N TYR A 172 -12.34 2.99 -13.90
CA TYR A 172 -13.15 3.41 -15.05
C TYR A 172 -12.37 3.32 -16.37
N ASN A 173 -11.09 3.68 -16.34
CA ASN A 173 -10.26 3.74 -17.54
C ASN A 173 -9.45 2.45 -17.69
N VAL A 174 -9.55 1.80 -18.86
CA VAL A 174 -8.77 0.60 -19.18
C VAL A 174 -7.26 0.82 -19.05
N GLU A 175 -6.52 -0.27 -18.80
CA GLU A 175 -5.07 -0.21 -18.72
C GLU A 175 -4.46 0.31 -20.03
N GLY A 176 -3.49 1.23 -19.92
CA GLY A 176 -2.89 1.91 -21.07
C GLY A 176 -3.61 3.21 -21.49
N HIS A 177 -4.83 3.46 -21.02
CA HIS A 177 -5.48 4.75 -21.23
C HIS A 177 -4.67 5.88 -20.58
N PRO A 178 -4.51 7.08 -21.20
CA PRO A 178 -3.71 8.16 -20.64
C PRO A 178 -4.08 8.52 -19.19
N VAL A 179 -5.38 8.61 -18.88
CA VAL A 179 -5.86 8.91 -17.51
C VAL A 179 -5.50 7.78 -16.53
N ASN A 180 -5.50 6.52 -16.96
CA ASN A 180 -5.07 5.39 -16.13
C ASN A 180 -3.57 5.50 -15.81
N ILE A 181 -2.74 5.79 -16.82
CA ILE A 181 -1.29 5.98 -16.66
C ILE A 181 -0.98 7.15 -15.72
N MET A 182 -1.65 8.29 -15.93
CA MET A 182 -1.51 9.47 -15.07
C MET A 182 -1.89 9.17 -13.62
N ALA A 183 -2.99 8.44 -13.41
CA ALA A 183 -3.46 8.06 -12.08
C ALA A 183 -2.45 7.14 -11.37
N LYS A 184 -1.91 6.12 -12.06
CA LYS A 184 -0.87 5.23 -11.50
C LYS A 184 0.36 6.02 -11.06
N PHE A 185 0.86 6.90 -11.91
CA PHE A 185 2.05 7.70 -11.63
C PHE A 185 1.86 8.65 -10.44
N LEU A 186 0.75 9.40 -10.41
CA LEU A 186 0.48 10.34 -9.32
C LEU A 186 0.18 9.62 -8.00
N LEU A 187 -0.49 8.46 -8.04
CA LEU A 187 -0.69 7.63 -6.87
C LEU A 187 0.63 7.14 -6.28
N GLU A 188 1.56 6.67 -7.12
CA GLU A 188 2.90 6.25 -6.66
C GLU A 188 3.62 7.40 -5.94
N ARG A 189 3.67 8.60 -6.54
CA ARG A 189 4.30 9.78 -5.93
C ARG A 189 3.61 10.23 -4.65
N PHE A 190 2.30 10.05 -4.57
CA PHE A 190 1.54 10.34 -3.37
C PHE A 190 1.86 9.34 -2.25
N GLU A 191 1.89 8.04 -2.54
CA GLU A 191 2.22 6.99 -1.56
C GLU A 191 3.64 7.15 -1.02
N GLU A 192 4.62 7.49 -1.87
CA GLU A 192 6.00 7.81 -1.44
C GLU A 192 6.02 8.93 -0.39
N LYS A 193 5.28 10.03 -0.64
CA LYS A 193 5.19 11.16 0.30
C LYS A 193 4.44 10.80 1.57
N TRP A 194 3.40 9.98 1.44
CA TRP A 194 2.63 9.47 2.57
C TRP A 194 3.50 8.64 3.50
N LEU A 195 4.33 7.75 2.98
CA LEU A 195 5.24 6.92 3.77
C LEU A 195 6.21 7.75 4.63
N HIS A 196 6.61 8.94 4.18
CA HIS A 196 7.44 9.84 4.99
C HIS A 196 6.67 10.49 6.15
N LEU A 197 5.36 10.70 5.99
CA LEU A 197 4.51 11.31 7.02
C LEU A 197 3.92 10.27 7.99
N LEU A 198 3.74 9.03 7.52
CA LEU A 198 3.09 7.94 8.25
C LEU A 198 3.65 7.71 9.67
N PRO A 199 4.98 7.68 9.92
CA PRO A 199 5.50 7.51 11.28
C PRO A 199 5.06 8.61 12.25
N LYS A 200 4.86 9.85 11.75
CA LYS A 200 4.38 10.95 12.60
C LYS A 200 2.89 10.80 12.91
N VAL A 201 2.11 10.33 11.94
CA VAL A 201 0.68 10.04 12.11
C VAL A 201 0.49 8.92 13.13
N GLU A 202 1.24 7.83 12.99
CA GLU A 202 1.17 6.69 13.93
C GLU A 202 1.57 7.09 15.35
N ASN A 203 2.57 7.95 15.52
CA ASN A 203 2.97 8.43 16.83
C ASN A 203 1.88 9.29 17.47
N GLU A 204 1.31 10.25 16.74
CA GLU A 204 0.21 11.10 17.22
C GLU A 204 -1.05 10.28 17.56
N GLU A 205 -1.37 9.24 16.77
CA GLU A 205 -2.51 8.36 17.05
C GLU A 205 -2.29 7.54 18.32
N ARG A 206 -1.09 6.97 18.51
CA ARG A 206 -0.73 6.26 19.76
C ARG A 206 -0.80 7.18 20.98
N GLU A 207 -0.27 8.39 20.88
CA GLU A 207 -0.32 9.39 21.96
C GLU A 207 -1.75 9.82 22.32
N ARG A 208 -2.72 9.67 21.39
CA ARG A 208 -4.15 9.91 21.65
C ARG A 208 -4.87 8.72 22.26
N GLU A 209 -4.42 7.50 21.94
CA GLU A 209 -5.04 6.26 22.41
C GLU A 209 -4.56 5.85 23.81
N GLU A 210 -3.34 6.23 24.21
CA GLU A 210 -2.84 6.08 25.59
C GLU A 210 -3.59 7.05 26.53
N PRO A 211 -4.52 6.57 27.39
CA PRO A 211 -5.17 7.42 28.37
C PRO A 211 -4.11 7.87 29.39
N ASN A 212 -4.24 9.10 29.90
CA ASN A 212 -3.46 9.64 31.02
C ASN A 212 -3.68 8.90 32.37
N ASP A 213 -3.98 7.60 32.37
CA ASP A 213 -4.10 6.74 33.56
C ASP A 213 -2.74 6.22 34.03
N ALA A 214 -1.80 7.13 34.22
CA ALA A 214 -0.89 6.98 35.35
C ALA A 214 -1.57 7.71 36.51
N PRO A 215 -2.14 7.02 37.53
CA PRO A 215 -2.43 7.69 38.78
C PRO A 215 -1.08 8.19 39.29
N THR A 216 -0.83 9.49 39.14
CA THR A 216 0.20 10.18 39.89
C THR A 216 -0.28 10.14 41.33
N ILE A 217 0.01 9.03 42.00
CA ILE A 217 0.03 8.97 43.45
C ILE A 217 1.21 9.85 43.85
N SER A 218 0.94 11.15 43.87
CA SER A 218 1.70 12.16 44.60
C SER A 218 1.52 11.87 46.09
N ILE A 219 2.10 10.78 46.57
CA ILE A 219 2.45 10.70 47.98
C ILE A 219 3.76 11.46 48.08
N SER A 220 3.66 12.74 48.44
CA SER A 220 4.82 13.49 48.92
C SER A 220 5.48 12.68 50.04
N PRO A 221 6.82 12.56 50.07
CA PRO A 221 7.55 11.82 51.11
C PRO A 221 7.22 12.26 52.54
N GLU A 222 6.65 13.46 52.68
CA GLU A 222 6.26 14.09 53.94
C GLU A 222 5.09 13.38 54.64
N ALA A 223 4.15 12.76 53.90
CA ALA A 223 3.03 12.03 54.51
C ALA A 223 3.41 10.64 55.05
N ALA A 224 4.48 10.03 54.52
CA ALA A 224 5.00 8.75 55.00
C ALA A 224 5.76 8.90 56.32
N ILE A 225 6.40 10.06 56.54
CA ILE A 225 7.13 10.35 57.78
C ILE A 225 6.17 10.63 58.94
N ALA A 226 5.03 11.28 58.67
CA ALA A 226 4.01 11.54 59.69
C ALA A 226 3.38 10.25 60.26
N LYS A 227 3.23 9.20 59.45
CA LYS A 227 2.67 7.91 59.89
C LYS A 227 3.63 7.03 60.69
N LEU A 228 4.93 7.31 60.70
CA LEU A 228 5.91 6.58 61.51
C LEU A 228 6.15 7.23 62.90
N ALA A 229 5.74 8.49 63.07
CA ALA A 229 5.89 9.21 64.34
C ALA A 229 4.72 8.97 65.33
N GLU A 230 3.59 8.44 64.85
CA GLU A 230 2.41 8.16 65.70
C GLU A 230 2.49 6.74 66.32
N ASP A 231 3.14 5.78 65.65
CA ASP A 231 3.32 4.40 66.16
C ASP A 231 4.53 4.21 67.10
N THR A 232 5.19 5.29 67.54
CA THR A 232 6.29 5.24 68.53
C THR A 232 5.95 5.87 69.88
N ALA A 233 4.68 6.21 70.11
CA ALA A 233 4.19 6.76 71.37
C ALA A 233 3.01 5.96 71.94
N GLU A 234 3.17 4.64 72.08
CA GLU A 234 2.50 3.82 73.10
C GLU A 234 3.43 2.74 73.64
#